data_AF-A0AA39VWG4-F1
#
_entry.id   AF-A0AA39VWG4-F1
#
_cell.length_a   1.000
_cell.length_b   1.000
_cell.length_c   1.000
_cell.angle_alpha   90.00
_cell.angle_beta   90.00
_cell.angle_gamma   90.00
#
_symmetry.space_group_name_H-M   'P 1'
#
loop_
_entity.id
_entity.type
_entity.pdbx_description
1 polymer ?
#
loop_
_entity_poly.entity_id
_entity_poly.type
_entity_poly.pdbx_seq_one_letter_code
_entity_poly.pdbx_strand_id
1 'polypeptide(L)'
;MAGKAASSVVKVIGQYQYPWREKLTKYKDELSKGAWGYWHLGAWKPLGISARRRARLRKEVLMAGEEDWPYDPERKEMKTRRKGHKVDRIAAEKRENTAKLMEKMPEMLLDYKKRRWEKKMKEEEKAKDK
;
A
#
# COMPACT_ATOMS: atom_id res chain seq x y z
N MET A 1 19.84 -2.16 60.86
CA MET A 1 18.57 -1.80 60.19
C MET A 1 18.67 -0.56 59.27
N ALA A 2 19.61 0.37 59.46
CA ALA A 2 19.72 1.59 58.64
C ALA A 2 20.14 1.39 57.17
N GLY A 3 20.93 0.35 56.86
CA GLY A 3 21.39 0.09 55.48
C GLY A 3 20.29 -0.34 54.50
N LYS A 4 19.22 -0.99 54.98
CA LYS A 4 18.08 -1.41 54.14
C LYS A 4 17.19 -0.23 53.74
N ALA A 5 17.03 0.74 54.64
CA ALA A 5 16.25 1.96 54.37
C ALA A 5 16.98 2.91 53.40
N ALA A 6 18.30 3.06 53.54
CA ALA A 6 19.10 3.82 52.58
C ALA A 6 19.10 3.17 51.19
N SER A 7 19.22 1.84 51.12
CA SER A 7 19.06 1.08 49.87
C SER A 7 17.69 1.30 49.21
N SER A 8 16.59 1.29 49.98
CA SER A 8 15.26 1.52 49.42
C SER A 8 15.05 2.96 48.96
N VAL A 9 15.60 3.96 49.66
CA VAL A 9 15.48 5.38 49.25
C VAL A 9 16.30 5.66 47.99
N VAL A 10 17.51 5.12 47.88
CA VAL A 10 18.33 5.22 46.64
C VAL A 10 17.65 4.47 45.48
N LYS A 11 17.02 3.33 45.74
CA LYS A 11 16.22 2.61 44.75
C LYS A 11 15.02 3.45 44.30
N VAL A 12 14.31 4.09 45.22
CA VAL A 12 13.17 4.96 44.91
C VAL A 12 13.61 6.20 44.11
N ILE A 13 14.68 6.89 44.51
CA ILE A 13 15.18 8.07 43.79
C ILE A 13 15.70 7.69 42.38
N GLY A 14 16.43 6.58 42.25
CA GLY A 14 16.89 6.08 40.94
C GLY A 14 15.77 5.50 40.05
N GLN A 15 14.75 4.88 40.64
CA GLN A 15 13.55 4.40 39.95
C GLN A 15 12.69 5.55 39.42
N TYR A 16 12.62 6.67 40.15
CA TYR A 16 11.97 7.89 39.68
C TYR A 16 12.76 8.60 38.58
N GLN A 17 14.08 8.48 38.58
CA GLN A 17 14.93 9.15 37.60
C GLN A 17 14.89 8.51 36.21
N TYR A 18 14.72 7.17 36.12
CA TYR A 18 14.58 6.47 34.83
C TYR A 18 13.56 5.30 34.86
N PRO A 19 12.25 5.58 34.97
CA PRO A 19 11.19 4.55 35.02
C PRO A 19 11.14 3.64 33.78
N TRP A 20 11.72 4.07 32.67
CA TRP A 20 11.76 3.30 31.43
C TRP A 20 12.74 2.12 31.51
N ARG A 21 13.78 2.15 32.35
CA ARG A 21 14.74 1.03 32.49
C ARG A 21 14.06 -0.23 32.98
N GLU A 22 13.18 -0.11 33.98
CA GLU A 22 12.41 -1.24 34.53
C GLU A 22 11.35 -1.75 33.55
N LYS A 23 10.72 -0.85 32.80
CA LYS A 23 9.77 -1.23 31.75
C LYS A 23 10.51 -1.94 30.60
N LEU A 24 11.71 -1.49 30.26
CA LEU A 24 12.52 -2.05 29.18
C LEU A 24 13.03 -3.43 29.54
N THR A 25 13.52 -3.64 30.78
CA THR A 25 13.89 -4.99 31.25
C THR A 25 12.68 -5.92 31.29
N LYS A 26 11.51 -5.44 31.75
CA LYS A 26 10.27 -6.23 31.79
C LYS A 26 9.81 -6.71 30.40
N TYR A 27 9.93 -5.88 29.37
CA TYR A 27 9.45 -6.20 28.02
C TYR A 27 10.56 -6.60 27.06
N LYS A 28 11.81 -6.75 27.51
CA LYS A 28 12.97 -7.05 26.66
C LYS A 28 12.76 -8.29 25.78
N ASP A 29 12.27 -9.37 26.38
CA ASP A 29 12.02 -10.64 25.69
C ASP A 29 10.82 -10.58 24.74
N GLU A 30 9.87 -9.67 24.98
CA GLU A 30 8.75 -9.43 24.06
C GLU A 30 9.17 -8.53 22.89
N LEU A 31 10.03 -7.54 23.14
CA LEU A 31 10.53 -6.61 22.12
C LEU A 31 11.47 -7.31 21.13
N SER A 32 12.19 -8.35 21.56
CA SER A 32 13.09 -9.14 20.70
C SER A 32 12.34 -10.07 19.73
N LYS A 33 11.10 -10.46 20.02
CA LYS A 33 10.28 -11.32 19.14
C LYS A 33 9.93 -10.66 17.81
N GLY A 34 9.87 -9.32 17.79
CA GLY A 34 9.60 -8.54 16.58
C GLY A 34 8.90 -7.22 16.89
N ALA A 35 8.62 -6.44 15.85
CA ALA A 35 8.00 -5.13 16.02
C ALA A 35 6.47 -5.16 16.19
N TRP A 36 5.81 -6.13 15.55
CA TRP A 36 4.34 -6.19 15.42
C TRP A 36 3.76 -7.50 15.94
N GLY A 37 4.60 -8.51 16.06
CA GLY A 37 4.23 -9.89 16.34
C GLY A 37 5.35 -10.81 15.86
N TYR A 38 5.12 -12.10 15.98
CA TYR A 38 6.04 -13.14 15.54
C TYR A 38 5.29 -14.31 14.95
N TRP A 39 5.91 -14.97 13.98
CA TRP A 39 5.42 -16.24 13.45
C TRP A 39 5.76 -17.36 14.44
N HIS A 40 4.76 -18.13 14.82
CA HIS A 40 4.95 -19.28 15.69
C HIS A 40 3.99 -20.39 15.29
N LEU A 41 4.53 -21.54 14.87
CA LEU A 41 3.76 -22.71 14.43
C LEU A 41 2.71 -22.36 13.34
N GLY A 42 3.13 -21.59 12.32
CA GLY A 42 2.27 -21.23 11.19
C GLY A 42 1.20 -20.17 11.48
N ALA A 43 1.11 -19.66 12.71
CA ALA A 43 0.21 -18.58 13.07
C ALA A 43 0.98 -17.30 13.42
N TRP A 44 0.42 -16.15 13.06
CA TRP A 44 0.92 -14.85 13.50
C TRP A 44 0.42 -14.56 14.91
N LYS A 45 1.33 -14.47 15.88
CA LYS A 45 1.01 -14.13 17.27
C LYS A 45 1.28 -12.65 17.53
N PRO A 46 0.35 -11.91 18.17
CA PRO A 46 0.61 -10.57 18.64
C PRO A 46 1.61 -10.58 19.80
N LEU A 47 2.27 -9.44 20.04
CA LEU A 47 3.15 -9.26 21.19
C LEU A 47 2.36 -9.11 22.48
N GLY A 48 2.98 -9.47 23.61
CA GLY A 48 2.43 -9.24 24.95
C GLY A 48 2.38 -7.76 25.37
N ILE A 49 2.99 -6.86 24.58
CA ILE A 49 2.94 -5.41 24.77
C ILE A 49 2.08 -4.74 23.69
N SER A 50 1.18 -3.85 24.09
CA SER A 50 0.42 -3.06 23.13
C SER A 50 1.32 -2.05 22.39
N ALA A 51 1.01 -1.81 21.11
CA ALA A 51 1.77 -0.86 20.28
C ALA A 51 1.88 0.54 20.92
N ARG A 52 0.82 0.99 21.62
CA ARG A 52 0.82 2.27 22.35
C ARG A 52 1.82 2.27 23.50
N ARG A 53 1.89 1.20 24.29
CA ARG A 53 2.83 1.09 25.42
C ARG A 53 4.27 1.00 24.90
N ARG A 54 4.50 0.26 23.82
CA ARG A 54 5.79 0.20 23.11
C ARG A 54 6.23 1.57 22.62
N ALA A 55 5.36 2.32 21.94
CA ALA A 55 5.70 3.66 21.43
C ALA A 55 6.01 4.66 22.56
N ARG A 56 5.29 4.57 23.69
CA ARG A 56 5.60 5.38 24.88
C ARG A 56 6.97 5.02 25.46
N LEU A 57 7.28 3.73 25.58
CA LEU A 57 8.59 3.25 26.04
C LEU A 57 9.72 3.73 25.12
N ARG A 58 9.56 3.56 23.81
CA ARG A 58 10.50 4.07 22.80
C ARG A 58 10.71 5.57 22.93
N LYS A 59 9.64 6.35 23.13
CA LYS A 59 9.73 7.80 23.36
C LYS A 59 10.52 8.12 24.63
N GLU A 60 10.23 7.46 25.75
CA GLU A 60 10.93 7.69 27.03
C GLU A 60 12.44 7.38 26.92
N VAL A 61 12.80 6.30 26.21
CA VAL A 61 14.20 5.87 25.99
C VAL A 61 14.96 6.84 25.09
N LEU A 62 14.41 7.18 23.93
CA LEU A 62 15.03 8.13 23.01
C LEU A 62 15.18 9.54 23.63
N MET A 63 14.20 9.98 24.43
CA MET A 63 14.27 11.26 25.14
C MET A 63 15.33 11.28 26.24
N ALA A 64 15.73 10.11 26.76
CA ALA A 64 16.77 9.99 27.78
C ALA A 64 18.20 9.98 27.19
N GLY A 65 18.33 10.12 25.86
CA GLY A 65 19.62 10.17 25.17
C GLY A 65 20.22 8.80 24.83
N GLU A 66 19.48 7.71 24.98
CA GLU A 66 19.87 6.44 24.35
C GLU A 66 19.55 6.55 22.84
N GLU A 67 20.57 6.68 22.01
CA GLU A 67 20.44 6.97 20.57
C GLU A 67 19.87 5.78 19.78
N ASP A 68 20.18 4.55 20.19
CA ASP A 68 19.84 3.36 19.42
C ASP A 68 18.64 2.60 20.02
N TRP A 69 17.54 2.58 19.28
CA TRP A 69 16.39 1.69 19.52
C TRP A 69 16.45 0.48 18.56
N PRO A 70 17.07 -0.65 18.95
CA PRO A 70 17.37 -1.76 18.04
C PRO A 70 16.16 -2.67 17.75
N TYR A 71 15.05 -2.51 18.47
CA TYR A 71 13.92 -3.45 18.41
C TYR A 71 12.95 -3.20 17.25
N ASP A 72 13.02 -2.03 16.60
CA ASP A 72 12.13 -1.69 15.50
C ASP A 72 12.87 -1.82 14.16
N PRO A 73 12.27 -2.46 13.14
CA PRO A 73 12.86 -2.55 11.82
C PRO A 73 12.90 -1.16 11.16
N GLU A 74 13.81 -1.01 10.21
CA GLU A 74 13.93 0.20 9.40
C GLU A 74 12.62 0.53 8.66
N ARG A 75 12.36 1.82 8.50
CA ARG A 75 11.19 2.28 7.75
C ARG A 75 11.39 1.96 6.28
N LYS A 76 10.41 1.26 5.70
CA LYS A 76 10.35 1.02 4.26
C LYS A 76 10.10 2.34 3.51
N GLU A 77 10.66 2.43 2.31
CA GLU A 77 10.43 3.55 1.41
C GLU A 77 8.96 3.65 0.98
N MET A 78 8.49 4.89 0.77
CA MET A 78 7.14 5.14 0.27
C MET A 78 7.05 4.87 -1.23
N LYS A 79 5.95 4.24 -1.66
CA LYS A 79 5.69 3.97 -3.08
C LYS A 79 4.98 5.16 -3.75
N THR A 80 5.72 5.90 -4.56
CA THR A 80 5.16 7.02 -5.33
C THR A 80 4.82 6.56 -6.74
N ARG A 81 3.52 6.31 -7.03
CA ARG A 81 3.02 6.04 -8.39
C ARG A 81 1.71 6.77 -8.64
N ARG A 82 1.55 7.35 -9.83
CA ARG A 82 0.28 7.94 -10.29
C ARG A 82 -0.47 6.93 -11.16
N LYS A 83 -1.74 6.68 -10.84
CA LYS A 83 -2.61 5.73 -11.59
C LYS A 83 -3.06 6.28 -12.95
N GLY A 84 -3.25 7.60 -13.04
CA GLY A 84 -3.91 8.25 -14.17
C GLY A 84 -5.43 8.06 -14.14
N HIS A 85 -6.17 8.92 -14.85
CA HIS A 85 -7.61 8.79 -14.99
C HIS A 85 -7.96 7.76 -16.06
N LYS A 86 -8.95 6.90 -15.76
CA LYS A 86 -9.45 5.90 -16.72
C LYS A 86 -10.01 6.57 -17.98
N VAL A 87 -10.71 7.69 -17.81
CA VAL A 87 -11.36 8.43 -18.89
C VAL A 87 -10.32 8.93 -19.90
N ASP A 88 -9.23 9.55 -19.43
CA ASP A 88 -8.19 10.09 -20.30
C ASP A 88 -7.49 9.00 -21.11
N ARG A 89 -7.21 7.86 -20.47
CA ARG A 89 -6.64 6.68 -21.13
C ARG A 89 -7.55 6.17 -22.25
N ILE A 90 -8.84 5.99 -21.97
CA ILE A 90 -9.82 5.54 -22.97
C ILE A 90 -10.00 6.59 -24.07
N ALA A 91 -9.94 7.88 -23.74
CA ALA A 91 -10.04 8.95 -24.72
C ALA A 91 -8.86 8.91 -25.71
N ALA A 92 -7.64 8.62 -25.25
CA ALA A 92 -6.49 8.42 -26.13
C ALA A 92 -6.69 7.24 -27.09
N GLU A 93 -7.07 6.07 -26.57
CA GLU A 93 -7.38 4.88 -27.37
C GLU A 93 -8.47 5.14 -28.40
N LYS A 94 -9.52 5.90 -28.01
CA LYS A 94 -10.60 6.28 -28.91
C LYS A 94 -10.10 7.15 -30.06
N ARG A 95 -9.29 8.19 -29.79
CA ARG A 95 -8.75 9.08 -30.84
C ARG A 95 -7.92 8.32 -31.87
N GLU A 96 -7.07 7.39 -31.42
CA GLU A 96 -6.28 6.53 -32.30
C GLU A 96 -7.16 5.64 -33.18
N ASN A 97 -8.20 5.05 -32.60
CA ASN A 97 -9.15 4.24 -33.36
C ASN A 97 -9.95 5.06 -34.37
N THR A 98 -10.30 6.31 -34.05
CA THR A 98 -10.96 7.21 -35.01
C THR A 98 -10.06 7.47 -36.21
N ALA A 99 -8.77 7.73 -36.01
CA ALA A 99 -7.82 7.93 -37.12
C ALA A 99 -7.72 6.69 -38.02
N LYS A 100 -7.55 5.50 -37.42
CA LYS A 100 -7.52 4.22 -38.16
C LYS A 100 -8.80 3.93 -38.93
N LEU A 101 -9.95 4.34 -38.39
CA LEU A 101 -11.24 4.19 -39.07
C LEU A 101 -11.32 5.14 -40.27
N MET A 102 -10.86 6.39 -40.11
CA MET A 102 -10.86 7.40 -41.17
C MET A 102 -9.99 7.01 -42.35
N GLU A 103 -8.86 6.34 -42.13
CA GLU A 103 -8.03 5.78 -43.20
C GLU A 103 -8.79 4.75 -44.06
N LYS A 104 -9.68 3.96 -43.45
CA LYS A 104 -10.51 2.94 -44.12
C LYS A 104 -11.80 3.48 -44.72
N MET A 105 -12.16 4.74 -44.45
CA MET A 105 -13.42 5.33 -44.92
C MET A 105 -13.59 5.32 -46.44
N PRO A 106 -12.56 5.63 -47.26
CA PRO A 106 -12.72 5.62 -48.71
C PRO A 106 -13.14 4.24 -49.26
N GLU A 107 -12.50 3.18 -48.77
CA GLU A 107 -12.83 1.79 -49.15
C GLU A 107 -14.24 1.43 -48.71
N MET A 108 -14.60 1.73 -47.46
CA MET A 108 -15.95 1.45 -46.94
C MET A 108 -17.04 2.19 -47.72
N LEU A 109 -16.76 3.41 -48.21
CA LEU A 109 -17.70 4.17 -49.05
C LEU A 109 -17.88 3.54 -50.44
N LEU A 110 -16.80 3.05 -51.04
CA LEU A 110 -16.87 2.34 -52.33
C LEU A 110 -17.64 1.02 -52.18
N ASP A 111 -17.38 0.27 -51.12
CA ASP A 111 -18.10 -0.96 -50.80
C ASP A 111 -19.60 -0.72 -50.61
N TYR A 112 -19.96 0.36 -49.88
CA TYR A 112 -21.35 0.73 -49.69
C TYR A 112 -22.04 1.10 -51.01
N LYS A 113 -21.38 1.89 -51.85
CA LYS A 113 -21.88 2.25 -53.18
C LYS A 113 -22.08 1.01 -54.06
N LYS A 114 -21.09 0.10 -54.06
CA LYS A 114 -21.16 -1.17 -54.79
C LYS A 114 -22.36 -2.02 -54.36
N ARG A 115 -22.56 -2.21 -53.04
CA ARG A 115 -23.71 -2.96 -52.51
C ARG A 115 -25.06 -2.35 -52.90
N ARG A 116 -25.18 -1.01 -52.84
CA ARG A 116 -26.40 -0.30 -53.26
C ARG A 116 -26.67 -0.48 -54.75
N TRP A 117 -25.61 -0.43 -55.56
CA TRP A 117 -25.72 -0.58 -57.01
C TRP A 117 -26.10 -2.01 -57.41
N GLU A 118 -25.43 -3.02 -56.85
CA GLU A 118 -25.77 -4.44 -57.08
C GLU A 118 -27.21 -4.77 -56.66
N LYS A 119 -27.68 -4.20 -55.55
CA LYS A 119 -29.08 -4.36 -55.12
C LYS A 119 -30.05 -3.78 -56.16
N LYS A 120 -29.77 -2.57 -56.66
CA LYS A 120 -30.60 -1.93 -57.69
C LYS A 120 -30.63 -2.74 -58.98
N MET A 121 -29.48 -3.21 -59.46
CA MET A 121 -29.40 -4.06 -60.66
C MET A 121 -30.24 -5.33 -60.52
N LYS A 122 -30.15 -6.01 -59.37
CA LYS A 122 -30.97 -7.21 -59.09
C LYS A 122 -32.47 -6.92 -59.03
N GLU A 123 -32.87 -5.74 -58.56
CA GLU A 123 -34.28 -5.32 -58.55
C GLU A 123 -34.79 -5.03 -59.96
N GLU A 124 -33.97 -4.38 -60.81
CA GLU A 124 -34.28 -4.11 -62.21
C GLU A 124 -34.34 -5.39 -63.05
N GLU A 125 -33.44 -6.36 -62.84
CA GLU A 125 -33.50 -7.68 -63.50
C GLU A 125 -34.78 -8.43 -63.11
N LYS A 126 -35.11 -8.49 -61.82
CA LYS A 126 -36.37 -9.10 -61.35
C LYS A 126 -37.62 -8.43 -61.88
N ALA A 127 -37.57 -7.14 -62.21
CA ALA A 127 -38.68 -6.42 -62.80
C ALA A 127 -38.81 -6.68 -64.32
N LYS A 128 -37.74 -7.08 -65.01
CA LYS A 128 -37.74 -7.47 -66.43
C LYS A 128 -38.16 -8.91 -66.66
N ASP A 129 -37.89 -9.79 -65.69
CA ASP A 129 -38.27 -11.21 -65.73
C ASP A 129 -39.75 -11.45 -65.34
N LYS A 130 -40.53 -10.39 -65.13
CA LYS A 130 -41.91 -10.42 -64.63
C LYS A 130 -42.87 -9.77 -65.61
#